data_AF-A0A2E7DQL4-F1
#
_entry.id   AF-A0A2E7DQL4-F1
#
_cell.length_a   1.000
_cell.length_b   1.000
_cell.length_c   1.000
_cell.angle_alpha   90.00
_cell.angle_beta   90.00
_cell.angle_gamma   90.00
#
_symmetry.space_group_name_H-M   'P 1'
#
loop_
_entity.id
_entity.type
_entity.pdbx_description
1 polymer ?
#
loop_
_entity_poly.entity_id
_entity_poly.type
_entity_poly.pdbx_seq_one_letter_code
_entity_poly.pdbx_strand_id
1 'polypeptide(L)'
;MTTPETEYDYTISAPSPVEEGGQVEFTVTRSGSGSASTVYLATQQLTAKYDSDYIPLSETLVFEANETEKTVKVDTVSDGEDEGEESFYLNLYKTLGDKESGNFAAQAIGDIVDAASEEEDSSEGDDGAPEEDCPPCNKGSPPWMATFADMATLLMAFFVLILSFSDTEVRKFEQINGSIQNAFGIKKIRPTIQIPRGRSLLVEDYSPALAQRTVINDPNQAPINPTAANLIRRTGEQENKFERELEIVREALYSQIQSGVVQVEAVNDQISVEVASMVQEQVSEAGQYSDDQSEAILAVASVLAETQATVASEIYMSISESPNLLASSSDPNVGEGEYYNNADRRSRIEDLRVELASQIEAGSLTVEKQGDLIVISIASQGSFESGSAELEQQFLSNLSDIGSAVSSAPGNIRIEGHTDNVPIVWSDRFESNWELSAARAASVAAFFESSLTIDPTRIEVAGFGETVPIDSNDTALGRSNNRRIEIKIPD
;
A
#
# COMPACT_ATOMS: atom_id res chain seq x y z
N MET A 1 31.10 -41.46 -8.90
CA MET A 1 32.01 -41.18 -10.02
C MET A 1 31.63 -39.81 -10.53
N THR A 2 32.29 -38.77 -10.02
CA THR A 2 32.21 -37.42 -10.57
C THR A 2 32.86 -37.47 -11.95
N THR A 3 32.07 -37.27 -13.00
CA THR A 3 32.58 -37.08 -14.35
C THR A 3 33.54 -35.88 -14.33
N PRO A 4 34.72 -35.98 -14.93
CA PRO A 4 35.64 -34.85 -14.99
C PRO A 4 34.92 -33.71 -15.71
N GLU A 5 34.81 -32.55 -15.05
CA GLU A 5 34.43 -31.30 -15.71
C GLU A 5 35.45 -31.08 -16.82
N THR A 6 35.01 -31.32 -18.06
CA THR A 6 35.67 -30.76 -19.21
C THR A 6 35.50 -29.24 -19.10
N GLU A 7 36.54 -28.58 -18.61
CA GLU A 7 36.60 -27.13 -18.44
C GLU A 7 36.64 -26.48 -19.82
N TYR A 8 35.48 -26.03 -20.30
CA TYR A 8 35.37 -25.24 -21.51
C TYR A 8 35.38 -23.75 -21.15
N ASP A 9 36.02 -22.96 -22.00
CA ASP A 9 35.95 -21.50 -21.94
C ASP A 9 34.82 -21.02 -22.85
N TYR A 10 34.12 -20.00 -22.39
CA TYR A 10 32.98 -19.42 -23.08
C TYR A 10 33.24 -17.95 -23.34
N THR A 11 32.87 -17.49 -24.52
CA THR A 11 32.91 -16.08 -24.91
C THR A 11 31.54 -15.68 -25.42
N ILE A 12 31.11 -14.47 -25.13
CA ILE A 12 29.87 -13.90 -25.66
C ILE A 12 30.25 -12.73 -26.57
N SER A 13 29.62 -12.67 -27.74
CA SER A 13 29.67 -11.52 -28.63
C SER A 13 28.26 -10.98 -28.83
N ALA A 14 28.13 -9.66 -28.80
CA ALA A 14 26.90 -8.97 -29.16
C ALA A 14 26.96 -8.49 -30.62
N PRO A 15 25.80 -8.26 -31.26
CA PRO A 15 25.71 -7.66 -32.59
C PRO A 15 25.86 -6.12 -32.50
N SER A 16 25.79 -5.45 -33.66
CA SER A 16 25.64 -3.98 -33.73
C SER A 16 24.35 -3.51 -33.04
N PRO A 17 24.25 -2.22 -32.65
CA PRO A 17 23.07 -1.69 -31.97
C PRO A 17 21.77 -2.03 -32.72
N VAL A 18 20.74 -2.39 -31.97
CA VAL A 18 19.44 -2.82 -32.53
C VAL A 18 18.38 -1.79 -32.18
N GLU A 19 17.51 -1.49 -33.15
CA GLU A 19 16.37 -0.60 -32.94
C GLU A 19 15.38 -1.19 -31.92
N GLU A 20 14.76 -0.31 -31.14
CA GLU A 20 13.69 -0.68 -30.22
C GLU A 20 12.54 -1.44 -30.91
N GLY A 21 12.01 -2.45 -30.21
CA GLY A 21 11.04 -3.39 -30.77
C GLY A 21 11.67 -4.49 -31.64
N GLY A 22 13.00 -4.49 -31.80
CA GLY A 22 13.80 -5.55 -32.39
C GLY A 22 14.19 -6.67 -31.41
N GLN A 23 15.17 -7.49 -31.84
CA GLN A 23 15.76 -8.54 -31.00
C GLN A 23 17.28 -8.41 -31.03
N VAL A 24 17.91 -8.30 -29.86
CA VAL A 24 19.37 -8.35 -29.73
C VAL A 24 19.81 -9.82 -29.70
N GLU A 25 20.54 -10.25 -30.73
CA GLU A 25 21.02 -11.62 -30.87
C GLU A 25 22.46 -11.79 -30.38
N PHE A 26 22.64 -12.31 -29.17
CA PHE A 26 23.95 -12.64 -28.63
C PHE A 26 24.42 -14.01 -29.10
N THR A 27 25.69 -14.09 -29.53
CA THR A 27 26.32 -15.36 -29.89
C THR A 27 27.24 -15.82 -28.76
N VAL A 28 26.90 -16.97 -28.16
CA VAL A 28 27.71 -17.62 -27.14
C VAL A 28 28.57 -18.70 -27.80
N THR A 29 29.88 -18.53 -27.76
CA THR A 29 30.87 -19.44 -28.35
C THR A 29 31.61 -20.21 -27.27
N ARG A 30 31.79 -21.51 -27.49
CA ARG A 30 32.48 -22.46 -26.62
C ARG A 30 33.80 -22.89 -27.27
N SER A 31 34.90 -22.87 -26.50
CA SER A 31 36.28 -23.05 -27.00
C SER A 31 36.63 -24.46 -27.53
N GLY A 32 35.77 -25.46 -27.35
CA GLY A 32 36.03 -26.82 -27.84
C GLY A 32 34.79 -27.71 -27.94
N SER A 33 34.87 -28.75 -28.78
CA SER A 33 33.84 -29.76 -28.95
C SER A 33 34.13 -31.01 -28.10
N GLY A 34 33.10 -31.57 -27.46
CA GLY A 34 33.23 -32.74 -26.61
C GLY A 34 31.93 -33.07 -25.88
N SER A 35 31.99 -33.33 -24.56
CA SER A 35 30.83 -33.66 -23.74
C SER A 35 29.80 -32.52 -23.68
N ALA A 36 28.53 -32.83 -23.44
CA ALA A 36 27.50 -31.82 -23.23
C ALA A 36 27.85 -30.96 -21.99
N SER A 37 27.57 -29.66 -22.06
CA SER A 37 27.82 -28.72 -20.97
C SER A 37 26.62 -27.79 -20.79
N THR A 38 26.41 -27.34 -19.55
CA THR A 38 25.32 -26.43 -19.20
C THR A 38 25.92 -25.15 -18.66
N VAL A 39 25.46 -24.01 -19.19
CA VAL A 39 25.81 -22.67 -18.70
C VAL A 39 24.53 -21.89 -18.41
N TYR A 40 24.63 -20.88 -17.56
CA TYR A 40 23.50 -20.06 -17.16
C TYR A 40 23.70 -18.64 -17.66
N LEU A 41 22.63 -18.02 -18.14
CA LEU A 41 22.64 -16.66 -18.63
C LEU A 41 21.72 -15.80 -17.77
N ALA A 42 22.08 -14.53 -17.60
CA ALA A 42 21.21 -13.52 -17.04
C ALA A 42 21.54 -12.14 -17.63
N THR A 43 20.51 -11.35 -17.94
CA THR A 43 20.69 -9.94 -18.26
C THR A 43 20.88 -9.11 -17.00
N GLN A 44 21.62 -8.00 -17.12
CA GLN A 44 21.82 -7.02 -16.06
C GLN A 44 21.66 -5.61 -16.65
N GLN A 45 20.81 -4.79 -16.02
CA GLN A 45 20.59 -3.39 -16.39
C GLN A 45 21.87 -2.56 -16.28
N LEU A 46 22.03 -1.60 -17.21
CA LEU A 46 23.08 -0.57 -17.15
C LEU A 46 22.44 0.80 -17.35
N THR A 47 22.27 1.25 -18.59
CA THR A 47 21.47 2.45 -18.92
C THR A 47 20.05 2.04 -19.30
N ALA A 48 19.91 0.96 -20.07
CA ALA A 48 18.61 0.32 -20.34
C ALA A 48 18.07 -0.38 -19.09
N LYS A 49 16.80 -0.14 -18.79
CA LYS A 49 15.99 -0.64 -17.67
C LYS A 49 15.16 -1.87 -18.06
N TYR A 50 14.89 -2.71 -17.06
CA TYR A 50 14.04 -3.89 -17.24
C TYR A 50 12.59 -3.51 -17.51
N ASP A 51 11.94 -4.26 -18.40
CA ASP A 51 10.52 -4.16 -18.77
C ASP A 51 10.08 -2.80 -19.35
N SER A 52 11.00 -1.83 -19.42
CA SER A 52 10.87 -0.55 -20.12
C SER A 52 11.50 -0.66 -21.50
N ASP A 53 12.78 -1.03 -21.55
CA ASP A 53 13.60 -0.90 -22.77
C ASP A 53 13.93 -2.31 -23.34
N TYR A 54 13.96 -3.33 -22.46
CA TYR A 54 14.06 -4.73 -22.85
C TYR A 54 13.45 -5.71 -21.83
N ILE A 55 13.11 -6.90 -22.30
CA ILE A 55 12.57 -7.97 -21.45
C ILE A 55 13.74 -8.71 -20.75
N PRO A 56 13.82 -8.75 -19.41
CA PRO A 56 14.91 -9.39 -18.70
C PRO A 56 14.95 -10.90 -18.99
N LEU A 57 16.12 -11.39 -19.41
CA LEU A 57 16.33 -12.79 -19.76
C LEU A 57 17.12 -13.52 -18.68
N SER A 58 16.62 -14.68 -18.26
CA SER A 58 17.29 -15.59 -17.34
C SER A 58 17.08 -17.03 -17.82
N GLU A 59 18.02 -17.54 -18.61
CA GLU A 59 17.91 -18.83 -19.29
C GLU A 59 19.04 -19.80 -18.92
N THR A 60 18.75 -21.09 -18.98
CA THR A 60 19.75 -22.16 -18.88
C THR A 60 20.07 -22.68 -20.27
N LEU A 61 21.31 -22.50 -20.71
CA LEU A 61 21.77 -22.87 -22.03
C LEU A 61 22.51 -24.21 -21.97
N VAL A 62 21.94 -25.24 -22.59
CA VAL A 62 22.58 -26.56 -22.74
C VAL A 62 23.26 -26.65 -24.09
N PHE A 63 24.57 -26.86 -24.12
CA PHE A 63 25.33 -27.21 -25.32
C PHE A 63 25.35 -28.73 -25.47
N GLU A 64 24.83 -29.22 -26.58
CA GLU A 64 24.88 -30.64 -26.92
C GLU A 64 26.32 -31.09 -27.26
N ALA A 65 26.53 -32.40 -27.36
CA ALA A 65 27.84 -32.95 -27.69
C ALA A 65 28.32 -32.44 -29.07
N ASN A 66 29.47 -31.76 -29.09
CA ASN A 66 30.08 -31.09 -30.24
C ASN A 66 29.39 -29.80 -30.75
N GLU A 67 28.47 -29.22 -30.00
CA GLU A 67 27.94 -27.87 -30.29
C GLU A 67 28.92 -26.80 -29.77
N THR A 68 29.36 -25.88 -30.63
CA THR A 68 30.39 -24.88 -30.32
C THR A 68 29.87 -23.45 -30.27
N GLU A 69 28.68 -23.18 -30.80
CA GLU A 69 28.08 -21.85 -30.81
C GLU A 69 26.58 -21.96 -30.60
N LYS A 70 25.99 -20.97 -29.95
CA LYS A 70 24.54 -20.89 -29.76
C LYS A 70 24.11 -19.44 -29.68
N THR A 71 23.00 -19.13 -30.32
CA THR A 71 22.44 -17.78 -30.35
C THR A 71 21.36 -17.66 -29.28
N VAL A 72 21.41 -16.56 -28.54
CA VAL A 72 20.47 -16.19 -27.49
C VAL A 72 19.86 -14.85 -27.88
N LYS A 73 18.54 -14.76 -27.86
CA LYS A 73 17.83 -13.56 -28.28
C LYS A 73 17.23 -12.86 -27.07
N VAL A 74 17.42 -11.56 -26.98
CA VAL A 74 16.79 -10.70 -25.98
C VAL A 74 15.84 -9.75 -26.73
N ASP A 75 14.57 -9.77 -26.35
CA ASP A 75 13.54 -8.91 -26.95
C ASP A 75 13.68 -7.49 -26.39
N THR A 76 13.75 -6.49 -27.29
CA THR A 76 13.68 -5.07 -26.90
C THR A 76 12.23 -4.59 -26.94
N VAL A 77 11.90 -3.64 -26.10
CA VAL A 77 10.57 -3.02 -26.03
C VAL A 77 10.69 -1.66 -26.72
N SER A 78 9.66 -1.27 -27.47
CA SER A 78 9.57 0.07 -28.07
C SER A 78 8.42 0.81 -27.38
N ASP A 79 8.73 1.95 -26.81
CA ASP A 79 7.76 2.80 -26.12
C ASP A 79 7.48 4.12 -26.85
N GLY A 80 8.30 4.45 -27.86
CA GLY A 80 8.09 5.56 -28.78
C GLY A 80 8.57 6.92 -28.24
N GLU A 81 9.29 6.93 -27.13
CA GLU A 81 10.05 8.09 -26.67
C GLU A 81 11.46 8.06 -27.30
N ASP A 82 12.11 9.22 -27.40
CA ASP A 82 13.52 9.33 -27.84
C ASP A 82 14.38 9.51 -26.58
N GLU A 83 14.94 8.40 -26.10
CA GLU A 83 15.74 8.32 -24.88
C GLU A 83 17.26 8.23 -25.19
N GLY A 84 17.63 8.04 -26.46
CA GLY A 84 19.00 7.94 -26.94
C GLY A 84 19.57 6.51 -26.87
N GLU A 85 20.86 6.36 -27.18
CA GLU A 85 21.50 5.03 -27.15
C GLU A 85 21.62 4.49 -25.71
N GLU A 86 20.97 3.36 -25.47
CA GLU A 86 20.97 2.66 -24.20
C GLU A 86 21.67 1.30 -24.30
N SER A 87 22.19 0.80 -23.20
CA SER A 87 22.97 -0.43 -23.15
C SER A 87 22.57 -1.30 -21.96
N PHE A 88 22.69 -2.61 -22.11
CA PHE A 88 22.56 -3.60 -21.03
C PHE A 88 23.62 -4.70 -21.15
N TYR A 89 23.86 -5.42 -20.05
CA TYR A 89 24.80 -6.55 -20.03
C TYR A 89 24.10 -7.89 -20.17
N LEU A 90 24.70 -8.81 -20.91
CA LEU A 90 24.41 -10.24 -20.84
C LEU A 90 25.56 -10.97 -20.15
N ASN A 91 25.29 -11.53 -18.98
CA ASN A 91 26.28 -12.26 -18.17
C ASN A 91 26.11 -13.77 -18.36
N LEU A 92 27.22 -14.48 -18.54
CA LEU A 92 27.28 -15.95 -18.57
C LEU A 92 27.97 -16.47 -17.31
N TYR A 93 27.36 -17.47 -16.70
CA TYR A 93 27.83 -18.15 -15.50
C TYR A 93 28.06 -19.64 -15.80
N LYS A 94 29.21 -20.17 -15.32
CA LYS A 94 29.55 -21.60 -15.49
C LYS A 94 28.70 -22.49 -14.58
N THR A 95 28.33 -22.01 -13.39
CA THR A 95 27.52 -22.76 -12.42
C THR A 95 26.37 -21.92 -11.86
N LEU A 96 25.40 -22.58 -11.21
CA LEU A 96 24.31 -21.89 -10.54
C LEU A 96 24.79 -21.07 -9.33
N GLY A 97 25.81 -21.56 -8.60
CA GLY A 97 26.40 -20.83 -7.48
C GLY A 97 27.19 -19.58 -7.91
N ASP A 98 27.80 -19.61 -9.09
CA ASP A 98 28.43 -18.42 -9.69
C ASP A 98 27.38 -17.36 -10.05
N LYS A 99 26.19 -17.79 -10.51
CA LYS A 99 25.07 -16.91 -10.80
C LYS A 99 24.52 -16.24 -9.54
N GLU A 100 24.38 -17.00 -8.45
CA GLU A 100 23.92 -16.47 -7.15
C GLU A 100 24.93 -15.49 -6.50
N SER A 101 26.23 -15.70 -6.74
CA SER A 101 27.29 -14.83 -6.23
C SER A 101 27.68 -13.68 -7.17
N GLY A 102 27.08 -13.60 -8.37
CA GLY A 102 27.39 -12.57 -9.38
C GLY A 102 28.76 -12.73 -10.05
N ASN A 103 29.41 -13.89 -9.90
CA ASN A 103 30.74 -14.18 -10.47
C ASN A 103 30.61 -14.65 -11.94
N PHE A 104 30.50 -13.70 -12.87
CA PHE A 104 30.35 -14.02 -14.29
C PHE A 104 31.65 -14.53 -14.93
N ALA A 105 31.54 -15.50 -15.82
CA ALA A 105 32.65 -16.07 -16.58
C ALA A 105 32.91 -15.32 -17.90
N ALA A 106 31.86 -14.75 -18.50
CA ALA A 106 31.95 -13.88 -19.67
C ALA A 106 30.79 -12.89 -19.66
N GLN A 107 30.99 -11.72 -20.26
CA GLN A 107 30.01 -10.64 -20.34
C GLN A 107 30.08 -9.99 -21.73
N ALA A 108 28.93 -9.61 -22.27
CA ALA A 108 28.81 -8.78 -23.46
C ALA A 108 27.81 -7.64 -23.22
N ILE A 109 27.95 -6.56 -23.99
CA ILE A 109 27.06 -5.39 -23.96
C ILE A 109 26.13 -5.48 -25.17
N GLY A 110 24.81 -5.37 -24.94
CA GLY A 110 23.84 -5.14 -26.01
C GLY A 110 23.43 -3.67 -26.00
N ASP A 111 23.54 -3.03 -27.15
CA ASP A 111 23.16 -1.63 -27.36
C ASP A 111 21.80 -1.57 -28.08
N ILE A 112 20.94 -0.68 -27.59
CA ILE A 112 19.59 -0.40 -28.05
C ILE A 112 19.57 1.05 -28.52
N VAL A 113 19.00 1.29 -29.70
CA VAL A 113 18.77 2.64 -30.23
C VAL A 113 17.29 2.85 -30.46
N ASP A 114 16.81 4.08 -30.29
CA ASP A 114 15.40 4.41 -30.48
C ASP A 114 14.92 3.95 -31.86
N ALA A 115 13.68 3.46 -31.91
CA ALA A 115 13.06 3.11 -33.18
C ALA A 115 12.97 4.38 -34.04
N ALA A 116 13.60 4.36 -35.22
CA ALA A 116 13.58 5.50 -36.12
C ALA A 116 12.14 5.93 -36.38
N SER A 117 11.79 7.14 -35.94
CA SER A 117 10.55 7.77 -36.36
C SER A 117 10.58 7.81 -37.89
N GLU A 118 9.49 7.38 -38.53
CA GLU A 118 9.27 7.63 -39.95
C GLU A 118 9.04 9.13 -40.14
N GLU A 119 10.08 9.94 -39.93
CA GLU A 119 10.14 11.30 -40.41
C GLU A 119 10.56 11.25 -41.89
N GLU A 120 9.64 11.69 -42.75
CA GLU A 120 9.96 12.06 -44.12
C GLU A 120 11.15 13.03 -44.08
N ASP A 121 12.31 12.55 -44.54
CA ASP A 121 13.53 13.31 -44.69
C ASP A 121 13.26 14.55 -45.56
N SER A 122 13.12 15.69 -44.90
CA SER A 122 13.28 17.00 -45.51
C SER A 122 14.43 17.73 -44.82
N SER A 123 15.63 17.18 -44.90
CA SER A 123 16.85 17.90 -44.54
C SER A 123 17.78 18.00 -45.75
N GLU A 124 17.53 19.01 -46.59
CA GLU A 124 18.52 19.48 -47.57
C GLU A 124 19.73 20.05 -46.81
N GLY A 125 20.85 19.32 -46.90
CA GLY A 125 22.18 19.85 -46.59
C GLY A 125 22.57 20.95 -47.57
N ASP A 126 22.88 22.13 -47.03
CA ASP A 126 23.51 23.24 -47.74
C ASP A 126 24.98 22.91 -48.04
N ASP A 127 25.24 22.40 -49.26
CA ASP A 127 26.57 22.36 -49.87
C ASP A 127 26.48 22.77 -51.36
N GLY A 128 26.50 24.08 -51.62
CA GLY A 128 27.19 24.71 -52.76
C GLY A 128 26.96 24.27 -54.23
N ALA A 129 26.02 24.97 -54.90
CA ALA A 129 25.98 25.46 -56.32
C ALA A 129 25.71 24.49 -57.51
N PRO A 130 25.17 24.96 -58.68
CA PRO A 130 24.64 26.28 -59.04
C PRO A 130 23.14 26.28 -59.51
N GLU A 131 22.58 27.49 -59.61
CA GLU A 131 21.22 27.85 -60.01
C GLU A 131 20.71 27.14 -61.29
N GLU A 132 19.63 26.35 -61.15
CA GLU A 132 18.69 26.07 -62.25
C GLU A 132 17.31 26.65 -61.91
N ASP A 133 16.77 27.44 -62.84
CA ASP A 133 15.52 28.19 -62.73
C ASP A 133 14.34 27.32 -62.26
N CYS A 134 13.80 27.63 -61.07
CA CYS A 134 12.57 27.03 -60.58
C CYS A 134 11.39 27.46 -61.48
N PRO A 135 10.59 26.51 -62.03
CA PRO A 135 9.45 26.84 -62.87
C PRO A 135 8.37 27.59 -62.07
N PRO A 136 7.60 28.48 -62.72
CA PRO A 136 6.68 29.38 -62.03
C PRO A 136 5.64 28.61 -61.21
N CYS A 137 5.54 28.94 -59.93
CA CYS A 137 4.66 28.27 -58.98
C CYS A 137 3.21 28.28 -59.48
N ASN A 138 2.65 27.08 -59.68
CA ASN A 138 1.23 26.95 -60.00
C ASN A 138 0.40 27.47 -58.82
N LYS A 139 -0.68 28.20 -59.16
CA LYS A 139 -1.58 28.89 -58.22
C LYS A 139 -1.79 28.09 -56.94
N GLY A 140 -1.37 28.68 -55.83
CA GLY A 140 -1.32 28.08 -54.50
C GLY A 140 -2.66 27.58 -53.98
N SER A 141 -2.55 26.81 -52.90
CA SER A 141 -3.66 26.13 -52.25
C SER A 141 -4.81 27.09 -51.94
N PRO A 142 -6.07 26.63 -52.11
CA PRO A 142 -7.22 27.49 -51.96
C PRO A 142 -7.33 28.04 -50.51
N PRO A 143 -7.79 29.29 -50.30
CA PRO A 143 -7.69 29.99 -49.01
C PRO A 143 -8.34 29.27 -47.81
N TRP A 144 -9.30 28.38 -48.05
CA TRP A 144 -9.94 27.58 -46.99
C TRP A 144 -9.01 26.52 -46.38
N MET A 145 -7.95 26.12 -47.08
CA MET A 145 -6.96 25.17 -46.58
C MET A 145 -6.15 25.78 -45.44
N ALA A 146 -5.87 27.09 -45.49
CA ALA A 146 -5.18 27.78 -44.40
C ALA A 146 -6.03 27.82 -43.12
N THR A 147 -7.33 28.11 -43.23
CA THR A 147 -8.25 28.09 -42.07
C THR A 147 -8.51 26.69 -41.53
N PHE A 148 -8.46 25.67 -42.40
CA PHE A 148 -8.57 24.28 -42.00
C PHE A 148 -7.30 23.81 -41.26
N ALA A 149 -6.12 24.18 -41.77
CA ALA A 149 -4.85 23.90 -41.11
C ALA A 149 -4.78 24.59 -39.74
N ASP A 150 -5.23 25.83 -39.62
CA ASP A 150 -5.29 26.58 -38.36
C ASP A 150 -6.24 25.94 -37.33
N MET A 151 -7.41 25.45 -37.76
CA MET A 151 -8.29 24.69 -36.86
C MET A 151 -7.69 23.33 -36.47
N ALA A 152 -7.00 22.65 -37.37
CA ALA A 152 -6.39 21.34 -37.11
C ALA A 152 -5.21 21.44 -36.13
N THR A 153 -4.37 22.46 -36.27
CA THR A 153 -3.23 22.69 -35.36
C THR A 153 -3.70 23.11 -33.97
N LEU A 154 -4.77 23.90 -33.85
CA LEU A 154 -5.38 24.20 -32.54
C LEU A 154 -5.98 22.96 -31.87
N LEU A 155 -6.57 22.06 -32.64
CA LEU A 155 -7.14 20.81 -32.14
C LEU A 155 -6.03 19.83 -31.68
N MET A 156 -4.93 19.77 -32.43
CA MET A 156 -3.73 19.03 -32.03
C MET A 156 -3.14 19.61 -30.73
N ALA A 157 -2.95 20.93 -30.65
CA ALA A 157 -2.42 21.57 -29.44
C ALA A 157 -3.33 21.33 -28.21
N PHE A 158 -4.66 21.33 -28.41
CA PHE A 158 -5.61 21.00 -27.35
C PHE A 158 -5.47 19.54 -26.85
N PHE A 159 -5.31 18.57 -27.76
CA PHE A 159 -5.14 17.17 -27.37
C PHE A 159 -3.78 16.91 -26.71
N VAL A 160 -2.71 17.55 -27.18
CA VAL A 160 -1.39 17.47 -26.54
C VAL A 160 -1.46 18.02 -25.11
N LEU A 161 -2.19 19.11 -24.87
CA LEU A 161 -2.40 19.63 -23.51
C LEU A 161 -3.23 18.69 -22.63
N ILE A 162 -4.29 18.07 -23.16
CA ILE A 162 -5.06 17.07 -22.40
C ILE A 162 -4.21 15.85 -22.08
N LEU A 163 -3.39 15.38 -23.02
CA LEU A 163 -2.49 14.25 -22.81
C LEU A 163 -1.44 14.58 -21.76
N SER A 164 -0.92 15.82 -21.75
CA SER A 164 0.06 16.26 -20.75
C SER A 164 -0.51 16.36 -19.33
N PHE A 165 -1.84 16.44 -19.18
CA PHE A 165 -2.53 16.40 -17.88
C PHE A 165 -3.15 15.03 -17.56
N SER A 166 -2.92 14.02 -18.41
CA SER A 166 -3.45 12.68 -18.18
C SER A 166 -2.52 11.89 -17.28
N ASP A 167 -2.67 12.05 -15.96
CA ASP A 167 -2.04 11.15 -15.00
C ASP A 167 -2.55 9.72 -15.20
N THR A 168 -1.66 8.80 -15.57
CA THR A 168 -1.97 7.38 -15.69
C THR A 168 -2.09 6.77 -14.30
N GLU A 169 -3.32 6.57 -13.84
CA GLU A 169 -3.58 5.92 -12.57
C GLU A 169 -3.32 4.40 -12.69
N VAL A 170 -2.08 3.98 -12.38
CA VAL A 170 -1.56 2.58 -12.46
C VAL A 170 -2.54 1.54 -11.91
N ARG A 171 -3.33 1.92 -10.89
CA ARG A 171 -4.33 1.07 -10.23
C ARG A 171 -5.47 0.61 -11.16
N LYS A 172 -5.87 1.39 -12.17
CA LYS A 172 -6.94 0.99 -13.12
C LYS A 172 -6.42 0.06 -14.22
N PHE A 173 -5.16 0.20 -14.63
CA PHE A 173 -4.56 -0.66 -15.66
C PHE A 173 -4.36 -2.10 -15.15
N GLU A 174 -3.90 -2.27 -13.90
CA GLU A 174 -3.78 -3.59 -13.26
C GLU A 174 -5.13 -4.30 -13.08
N GLN A 175 -6.21 -3.55 -12.80
CA GLN A 175 -7.57 -4.12 -12.69
C GLN A 175 -8.06 -4.71 -14.01
N ILE A 176 -7.72 -4.08 -15.13
CA ILE A 176 -8.08 -4.58 -16.47
C ILE A 176 -7.29 -5.87 -16.75
N ASN A 177 -5.99 -5.91 -16.46
CA ASN A 177 -5.15 -7.08 -16.74
C ASN A 177 -5.52 -8.32 -15.88
N GLY A 178 -5.95 -8.10 -14.63
CA GLY A 178 -6.46 -9.16 -13.75
C GLY A 178 -7.77 -9.80 -14.25
N SER A 179 -8.61 -9.04 -14.97
CA SER A 179 -9.85 -9.56 -15.57
C SER A 179 -9.57 -10.44 -16.80
N ILE A 180 -8.52 -10.11 -17.55
CA ILE A 180 -8.08 -10.83 -18.76
C ILE A 180 -7.51 -12.21 -18.38
N GLN A 181 -6.65 -12.27 -17.35
CA GLN A 181 -6.08 -13.55 -16.89
C GLN A 181 -7.14 -14.51 -16.30
N ASN A 182 -8.18 -13.98 -15.66
CA ASN A 182 -9.30 -14.79 -15.17
C ASN A 182 -10.17 -15.36 -16.31
N ALA A 183 -10.27 -14.67 -17.46
CA ALA A 183 -10.98 -15.16 -18.63
C ALA A 183 -10.23 -16.32 -19.34
N PHE A 184 -8.90 -16.35 -19.25
CA PHE A 184 -8.06 -17.37 -19.92
C PHE A 184 -7.86 -18.68 -19.13
N GLY A 185 -8.46 -18.83 -17.95
CA GLY A 185 -8.95 -20.12 -17.45
C GLY A 185 -7.93 -21.25 -17.20
N ILE A 186 -6.67 -20.94 -16.88
CA ILE A 186 -5.67 -21.97 -16.57
C ILE A 186 -5.90 -22.53 -15.16
N LYS A 187 -6.67 -23.62 -15.05
CA LYS A 187 -6.91 -24.32 -13.78
C LYS A 187 -5.65 -25.09 -13.32
N LYS A 188 -4.95 -24.58 -12.30
CA LYS A 188 -3.96 -25.37 -11.55
C LYS A 188 -4.67 -26.30 -10.55
N ILE A 189 -4.41 -27.61 -10.68
CA ILE A 189 -4.93 -28.66 -9.80
C ILE A 189 -4.20 -28.58 -8.45
N ARG A 190 -4.94 -28.36 -7.35
CA ARG A 190 -4.42 -28.39 -5.97
C ARG A 190 -4.70 -29.76 -5.33
N PRO A 191 -3.69 -30.51 -4.86
CA PRO A 191 -3.93 -31.65 -3.99
C PRO A 191 -4.12 -31.18 -2.54
N THR A 192 -5.25 -31.52 -1.93
CA THR A 192 -5.52 -31.23 -0.51
C THR A 192 -5.06 -32.40 0.35
N ILE A 193 -4.16 -32.14 1.31
CA ILE A 193 -3.79 -33.10 2.36
C ILE A 193 -4.77 -32.91 3.52
N GLN A 194 -5.61 -33.91 3.80
CA GLN A 194 -6.46 -33.90 5.00
C GLN A 194 -5.68 -34.42 6.20
N ILE A 195 -5.54 -33.56 7.22
CA ILE A 195 -4.87 -33.88 8.48
C ILE A 195 -5.84 -34.70 9.36
N PRO A 196 -5.45 -35.86 9.91
CA PRO A 196 -6.32 -36.64 10.77
C PRO A 196 -6.51 -35.92 12.12
N ARG A 197 -7.77 -35.69 12.52
CA ARG A 197 -8.11 -35.11 13.82
C ARG A 197 -7.83 -36.11 14.94
N GLY A 198 -7.08 -35.68 15.95
CA GLY A 198 -6.84 -36.47 17.17
C GLY A 198 -8.14 -36.82 17.89
N ARG A 199 -8.29 -38.08 18.28
CA ARG A 199 -9.42 -38.52 19.11
C ARG A 199 -9.18 -38.10 20.56
N SER A 200 -10.11 -37.35 21.11
CA SER A 200 -10.19 -37.12 22.56
C SER A 200 -10.41 -38.45 23.28
N LEU A 201 -9.54 -38.78 24.23
CA LEU A 201 -9.71 -39.88 25.18
C LEU A 201 -10.63 -39.41 26.32
N LEU A 202 -11.93 -39.32 26.04
CA LEU A 202 -12.93 -39.56 27.08
C LEU A 202 -13.56 -40.92 26.79
N VAL A 203 -13.11 -41.92 27.53
CA VAL A 203 -13.78 -43.21 27.62
C VAL A 203 -14.98 -42.99 28.55
N GLU A 204 -16.14 -42.71 27.97
CA GLU A 204 -17.40 -43.10 28.60
C GLU A 204 -17.68 -44.53 28.14
N ASP A 205 -17.53 -45.49 29.07
CA ASP A 205 -17.91 -46.88 28.87
C ASP A 205 -19.43 -47.00 28.67
N TYR A 206 -19.90 -46.68 27.47
CA TYR A 206 -21.18 -47.15 26.98
C TYR A 206 -20.94 -48.41 26.18
N SER A 207 -21.25 -49.55 26.79
CA SER A 207 -21.45 -50.78 26.04
C SER A 207 -22.61 -50.55 25.07
N PRO A 208 -22.44 -50.64 23.75
CA PRO A 208 -23.58 -50.56 22.84
C PRO A 208 -24.39 -51.84 23.03
N ALA A 209 -25.48 -51.75 23.78
CA ALA A 209 -26.55 -52.73 23.65
C ALA A 209 -27.00 -52.65 22.19
N LEU A 210 -26.79 -53.74 21.43
CA LEU A 210 -27.26 -53.84 20.05
C LEU A 210 -28.77 -53.57 20.05
N ALA A 211 -29.16 -52.39 19.57
CA ALA A 211 -30.56 -52.03 19.42
C ALA A 211 -31.17 -52.92 18.33
N GLN A 212 -31.93 -53.93 18.75
CA GLN A 212 -32.87 -54.57 17.84
C GLN A 212 -33.97 -53.55 17.53
N ARG A 213 -34.26 -53.32 16.24
CA ARG A 213 -35.38 -52.45 15.84
C ARG A 213 -36.66 -52.98 16.50
N THR A 214 -37.28 -52.15 17.34
CA THR A 214 -38.66 -52.39 17.75
C THR A 214 -39.57 -52.21 16.53
N VAL A 215 -40.50 -53.15 16.33
CA VAL A 215 -41.42 -53.19 15.16
C VAL A 215 -42.62 -52.25 15.35
N ILE A 216 -42.59 -51.37 16.34
CA ILE A 216 -43.70 -50.44 16.58
C ILE A 216 -43.35 -49.09 15.97
N ASN A 217 -44.00 -48.81 14.84
CA ASN A 217 -43.91 -47.54 14.13
C ASN A 217 -44.84 -46.55 14.84
N ASP A 218 -44.31 -45.84 15.84
CA ASP A 218 -45.03 -44.75 16.51
C ASP A 218 -44.61 -43.41 15.87
N PRO A 219 -45.48 -42.75 15.09
CA PRO A 219 -45.13 -41.52 14.38
C PRO A 219 -45.05 -40.27 15.28
N ASN A 220 -45.19 -40.38 16.61
CA ASN A 220 -45.26 -39.23 17.51
C ASN A 220 -44.03 -39.01 18.41
N GLN A 221 -42.84 -39.30 17.93
CA GLN A 221 -41.61 -38.84 18.58
C GLN A 221 -41.09 -37.59 17.85
N ALA A 222 -41.58 -36.43 18.25
CA ALA A 222 -40.95 -35.17 17.90
C ALA A 222 -39.77 -34.91 18.84
N PRO A 223 -38.58 -34.52 18.36
CA PRO A 223 -37.53 -34.02 19.22
C PRO A 223 -38.04 -32.76 19.93
N ILE A 224 -38.02 -32.77 21.26
CA ILE A 224 -38.25 -31.55 22.05
C ILE A 224 -37.03 -30.66 21.80
N ASN A 225 -37.18 -29.64 20.96
CA ASN A 225 -36.16 -28.65 20.69
C ASN A 225 -36.03 -27.73 21.92
N PRO A 226 -34.96 -27.81 22.73
CA PRO A 226 -34.82 -26.99 23.94
C PRO A 226 -34.60 -25.50 23.62
N THR A 227 -34.40 -25.13 22.35
CA THR A 227 -34.19 -23.73 21.92
C THR A 227 -35.48 -23.05 21.47
N ALA A 228 -36.62 -23.75 21.44
CA ALA A 228 -37.87 -23.22 20.87
C ALA A 228 -38.67 -22.29 21.80
N ALA A 229 -38.28 -22.12 23.06
CA ALA A 229 -39.09 -21.41 24.07
C ALA A 229 -38.87 -19.89 24.15
N ASN A 230 -37.96 -19.29 23.37
CA ASN A 230 -37.72 -17.84 23.39
C ASN A 230 -37.92 -17.17 22.02
N LEU A 231 -38.92 -17.61 21.25
CA LEU A 231 -39.43 -16.82 20.14
C LEU A 231 -40.68 -16.08 20.61
N ILE A 232 -40.50 -14.90 21.21
CA ILE A 232 -41.59 -13.93 21.30
C ILE A 232 -41.88 -13.50 19.86
N ARG A 233 -42.95 -14.05 19.26
CA ARG A 233 -43.52 -13.50 18.04
C ARG A 233 -44.06 -12.12 18.34
N ARG A 234 -43.25 -11.09 18.10
CA ARG A 234 -43.72 -9.71 17.92
C ARG A 234 -44.21 -9.55 16.48
N THR A 235 -45.36 -10.16 16.19
CA THR A 235 -46.20 -9.75 15.06
C THR A 235 -47.01 -8.54 15.50
N GLY A 236 -46.57 -7.38 15.02
CA GLY A 236 -47.16 -6.06 15.16
C GLY A 236 -46.08 -5.09 14.74
N GLU A 237 -46.23 -4.52 13.55
CA GLU A 237 -45.38 -3.50 12.89
C GLU A 237 -44.01 -3.25 13.55
N GLN A 238 -42.94 -3.71 12.87
CA GLN A 238 -41.62 -3.15 13.11
C GLN A 238 -41.63 -1.68 12.64
N GLU A 239 -42.25 -0.79 13.43
CA GLU A 239 -41.78 0.58 13.52
C GLU A 239 -40.30 0.49 13.90
N ASN A 240 -39.46 1.12 13.08
CA ASN A 240 -38.01 1.08 13.13
C ASN A 240 -37.54 1.16 14.59
N LYS A 241 -36.94 0.08 15.09
CA LYS A 241 -36.37 0.01 16.46
C LYS A 241 -35.48 1.22 16.73
N PHE A 242 -34.72 1.63 15.70
CA PHE A 242 -33.87 2.80 15.69
C PHE A 242 -34.65 4.14 15.80
N GLU A 243 -35.79 4.31 15.13
CA GLU A 243 -36.60 5.53 15.26
C GLU A 243 -37.20 5.68 16.66
N ARG A 244 -37.60 4.56 17.28
CA ARG A 244 -38.06 4.58 18.67
C ARG A 244 -36.93 4.94 19.65
N GLU A 245 -35.72 4.45 19.38
CA GLU A 245 -34.53 4.76 20.17
C GLU A 245 -34.10 6.23 20.00
N LEU A 246 -34.17 6.77 18.78
CA LEU A 246 -33.94 8.20 18.49
C LEU A 246 -34.94 9.10 19.23
N GLU A 247 -36.21 8.70 19.29
CA GLU A 247 -37.24 9.47 19.99
C GLU A 247 -37.01 9.48 21.51
N ILE A 248 -36.55 8.38 22.10
CA ILE A 248 -36.18 8.32 23.53
C ILE A 248 -35.04 9.31 23.84
N VAL A 249 -34.03 9.40 22.95
CA VAL A 249 -32.92 10.35 23.13
C VAL A 249 -33.39 11.80 22.98
N ARG A 250 -34.30 12.08 22.03
CA ARG A 250 -34.91 13.41 21.87
C ARG A 250 -35.75 13.82 23.08
N GLU A 251 -36.50 12.89 23.66
CA GLU A 251 -37.31 13.13 24.85
C GLU A 251 -36.43 13.47 26.06
N ALA A 252 -35.33 12.73 26.23
CA ALA A 252 -34.39 12.98 27.33
C ALA A 252 -33.64 14.31 27.21
N LEU A 253 -33.32 14.73 25.98
CA LEU A 253 -32.65 16.01 25.70
C LEU A 253 -33.61 17.15 25.39
N TYR A 254 -34.92 16.97 25.61
CA TYR A 254 -35.94 17.93 25.20
C TYR A 254 -35.68 19.34 25.73
N SER A 255 -35.24 19.47 27.00
CA SER A 255 -34.93 20.78 27.58
C SER A 255 -33.74 21.48 26.90
N GLN A 256 -32.74 20.72 26.49
CA GLN A 256 -31.49 21.21 25.91
C GLN A 256 -31.63 21.52 24.41
N ILE A 257 -32.51 20.77 23.73
CA ILE A 257 -32.94 21.06 22.35
C ILE A 257 -33.78 22.34 22.35
N GLN A 258 -34.70 22.49 23.30
CA GLN A 258 -35.54 23.69 23.42
C GLN A 258 -34.72 24.95 23.76
N SER A 259 -33.61 24.81 24.50
CA SER A 259 -32.67 25.91 24.77
C SER A 259 -31.70 26.17 23.61
N GLY A 260 -31.74 25.38 22.53
CA GLY A 260 -30.87 25.54 21.36
C GLY A 260 -29.41 25.16 21.60
N VAL A 261 -29.12 24.46 22.69
CA VAL A 261 -27.76 24.04 23.10
C VAL A 261 -27.37 22.74 22.40
N VAL A 262 -28.34 21.92 22.03
CA VAL A 262 -28.10 20.58 21.47
C VAL A 262 -28.96 20.31 20.25
N GLN A 263 -28.37 19.72 19.22
CA GLN A 263 -29.03 19.20 18.03
C GLN A 263 -28.82 17.68 17.95
N VAL A 264 -29.90 16.93 17.75
CA VAL A 264 -29.87 15.45 17.70
C VAL A 264 -30.24 14.97 16.31
N GLU A 265 -29.31 14.31 15.64
CA GLU A 265 -29.46 13.78 14.29
C GLU A 265 -29.10 12.29 14.21
N ALA A 266 -29.74 11.57 13.27
CA ALA A 266 -29.39 10.20 12.96
C ALA A 266 -28.42 10.18 11.79
N VAL A 267 -27.20 9.71 12.01
CA VAL A 267 -26.16 9.60 10.98
C VAL A 267 -25.70 8.15 10.93
N ASN A 268 -25.85 7.48 9.78
CA ASN A 268 -25.36 6.12 9.54
C ASN A 268 -25.73 5.08 10.63
N ASP A 269 -27.01 5.01 11.03
CA ASP A 269 -27.52 4.07 12.06
C ASP A 269 -26.95 4.30 13.48
N GLN A 270 -26.38 5.49 13.73
CA GLN A 270 -25.94 5.98 15.03
C GLN A 270 -26.64 7.30 15.40
N ILE A 271 -26.82 7.56 16.70
CA ILE A 271 -27.45 8.80 17.19
C ILE A 271 -26.33 9.80 17.50
N SER A 272 -26.23 10.85 16.67
CA SER A 272 -25.27 11.93 16.84
C SER A 272 -25.91 13.11 17.57
N VAL A 273 -25.27 13.55 18.65
CA VAL A 273 -25.72 14.64 19.50
C VAL A 273 -24.69 15.76 19.43
N GLU A 274 -25.01 16.80 18.67
CA GLU A 274 -24.15 17.95 18.46
C GLU A 274 -24.47 19.03 19.51
N VAL A 275 -23.47 19.44 20.28
CA VAL A 275 -23.60 20.52 21.26
C VAL A 275 -23.10 21.82 20.62
N ALA A 276 -24.01 22.78 20.46
CA ALA A 276 -23.70 24.10 19.93
C ALA A 276 -22.85 24.88 20.93
N SER A 277 -21.63 25.25 20.53
CA SER A 277 -20.81 26.18 21.30
C SER A 277 -21.45 27.57 21.24
N MET A 278 -22.06 28.00 22.34
CA MET A 278 -22.66 29.34 22.43
C MET A 278 -21.54 30.38 22.55
N VAL A 279 -20.94 30.78 21.43
CA VAL A 279 -20.14 32.01 21.36
C VAL A 279 -21.11 33.17 21.27
N GLN A 280 -21.63 33.59 22.42
CA GLN A 280 -22.24 34.91 22.54
C GLN A 280 -21.25 35.83 23.26
N GLU A 281 -20.59 36.61 22.42
CA GLU A 281 -19.72 37.72 22.76
C GLU A 281 -20.50 38.76 23.60
N GLN A 282 -20.42 38.63 24.93
CA GLN A 282 -20.65 39.75 25.84
C GLN A 282 -19.44 39.86 26.76
N VAL A 283 -18.50 40.71 26.33
CA VAL A 283 -17.42 41.23 27.17
C VAL A 283 -18.06 42.06 28.28
N SER A 284 -18.09 41.54 29.50
CA SER A 284 -18.26 42.35 30.71
C SER A 284 -16.91 42.53 31.40
N GLU A 285 -16.53 43.79 31.62
CA GLU A 285 -15.36 44.24 32.37
C GLU A 285 -15.39 43.75 33.83
N ALA A 286 -15.00 42.51 34.04
CA ALA A 286 -14.44 41.96 35.27
C ALA A 286 -14.06 40.52 34.96
N GLY A 287 -12.81 40.14 35.20
CA GLY A 287 -12.30 38.79 34.95
C GLY A 287 -12.96 37.72 35.81
N GLN A 288 -14.14 37.27 35.39
CA GLN A 288 -14.79 36.05 35.83
C GLN A 288 -15.22 35.29 34.57
N TYR A 289 -14.43 34.28 34.22
CA TYR A 289 -14.83 33.27 33.26
C TYR A 289 -16.13 32.63 33.76
N SER A 290 -17.13 32.53 32.89
CA SER A 290 -18.42 31.93 33.22
C SER A 290 -18.26 30.43 33.43
N ASP A 291 -18.35 30.01 34.69
CA ASP A 291 -18.55 28.61 35.17
C ASP A 291 -19.76 27.92 34.49
N ASP A 292 -20.66 28.72 33.92
CA ASP A 292 -21.92 28.34 33.27
C ASP A 292 -21.76 27.44 32.02
N GLN A 293 -20.67 27.59 31.25
CA GLN A 293 -20.47 26.85 29.98
C GLN A 293 -20.04 25.39 30.23
N SER A 294 -19.22 25.16 31.26
CA SER A 294 -18.84 23.81 31.71
C SER A 294 -20.03 23.08 32.33
N GLU A 295 -20.88 23.77 33.08
CA GLU A 295 -22.09 23.18 33.66
C GLU A 295 -23.05 22.69 32.58
N ALA A 296 -23.25 23.44 31.50
CA ALA A 296 -24.13 23.03 30.41
C ALA A 296 -23.64 21.75 29.70
N ILE A 297 -22.34 21.65 29.39
CA ILE A 297 -21.75 20.47 28.75
C ILE A 297 -21.80 19.26 29.70
N LEU A 298 -21.46 19.45 30.97
CA LEU A 298 -21.54 18.40 32.00
C LEU A 298 -22.98 17.91 32.22
N ALA A 299 -23.96 18.82 32.19
CA ALA A 299 -25.37 18.48 32.30
C ALA A 299 -25.84 17.63 31.10
N VAL A 300 -25.48 18.01 29.88
CA VAL A 300 -25.80 17.21 28.67
C VAL A 300 -25.12 15.84 28.73
N ALA A 301 -23.84 15.78 29.11
CA ALA A 301 -23.10 14.52 29.22
C ALA A 301 -23.71 13.56 30.26
N SER A 302 -24.21 14.09 31.37
CA SER A 302 -24.89 13.28 32.40
C SER A 302 -26.18 12.65 31.90
N VAL A 303 -26.99 13.40 31.15
CA VAL A 303 -28.25 12.92 30.55
C VAL A 303 -27.95 11.89 29.45
N LEU A 304 -26.90 12.10 28.67
CA LEU A 304 -26.46 11.13 27.67
C LEU A 304 -25.95 9.82 28.26
N ALA A 305 -25.19 9.88 29.36
CA ALA A 305 -24.74 8.67 30.06
C ALA A 305 -25.92 7.85 30.63
N GLU A 306 -26.95 8.52 31.14
CA GLU A 306 -28.15 7.85 31.65
C GLU A 306 -28.98 7.24 30.51
N THR A 307 -29.16 7.96 29.41
CA THR A 307 -29.92 7.46 28.24
C THR A 307 -29.21 6.33 27.50
N GLN A 308 -27.87 6.34 27.43
CA GLN A 308 -27.06 5.27 26.86
C GLN A 308 -27.31 3.92 27.56
N ALA A 309 -27.72 3.93 28.84
CA ALA A 309 -28.07 2.72 29.57
C ALA A 309 -29.45 2.15 29.18
N THR A 310 -30.30 2.96 28.54
CA THR A 310 -31.67 2.58 28.14
C THR A 310 -31.82 2.23 26.66
N VAL A 311 -30.87 2.66 25.84
CA VAL A 311 -30.89 2.53 24.37
C VAL A 311 -29.80 1.54 23.92
N ALA A 312 -30.10 0.72 22.92
CA ALA A 312 -29.15 -0.27 22.40
C ALA A 312 -28.21 0.31 21.33
N SER A 313 -28.61 1.38 20.63
CA SER A 313 -27.74 2.13 19.73
C SER A 313 -26.70 2.96 20.50
N GLU A 314 -25.49 3.07 19.96
CA GLU A 314 -24.46 3.95 20.51
C GLU A 314 -24.81 5.42 20.23
N ILE A 315 -24.68 6.25 21.26
CA ILE A 315 -24.89 7.69 21.21
C ILE A 315 -23.52 8.37 21.18
N TYR A 316 -23.27 9.17 20.15
CA TYR A 316 -22.03 9.93 20.00
C TYR A 316 -22.28 11.42 20.28
N MET A 317 -21.40 12.06 21.05
CA MET A 317 -21.44 13.50 21.30
C MET A 317 -20.32 14.19 20.51
N SER A 318 -20.68 15.20 19.72
CA SER A 318 -19.72 16.09 19.04
C SER A 318 -19.91 17.53 19.50
N ILE A 319 -18.80 18.26 19.67
CA ILE A 319 -18.82 19.70 19.98
C ILE A 319 -18.45 20.44 18.69
N SER A 320 -19.30 21.35 18.23
CA SER A 320 -19.03 22.14 17.02
C SER A 320 -18.01 23.25 17.34
N GLU A 321 -16.74 23.03 17.02
CA GLU A 321 -15.77 24.11 16.88
C GLU A 321 -15.92 24.71 15.48
N SER A 322 -16.49 25.92 15.38
CA SER A 322 -16.59 26.60 14.08
C SER A 322 -15.18 26.88 13.54
N PRO A 323 -14.88 26.54 12.26
CA PRO A 323 -13.59 26.83 11.68
C PRO A 323 -13.59 28.28 11.18
N ASN A 324 -12.90 29.16 11.89
CA ASN A 324 -12.53 30.46 11.32
C ASN A 324 -11.06 30.78 11.60
N LEU A 325 -10.18 30.04 10.94
CA LEU A 325 -8.78 30.40 10.78
C LEU A 325 -8.57 30.87 9.35
N LEU A 326 -8.84 32.14 9.07
CA LEU A 326 -8.34 32.87 7.89
C LEU A 326 -8.69 34.36 8.00
N ALA A 327 -7.94 35.09 8.81
CA ALA A 327 -7.79 36.54 8.63
C ALA A 327 -6.52 37.03 9.35
N SER A 328 -5.46 37.26 8.57
CA SER A 328 -4.76 38.55 8.53
C SER A 328 -4.67 39.33 9.86
N SER A 329 -3.48 39.37 10.45
CA SER A 329 -2.78 40.65 10.63
C SER A 329 -1.35 40.45 11.11
N SER A 330 -0.44 40.82 10.24
CA SER A 330 0.87 41.38 10.60
C SER A 330 0.71 42.52 11.62
N ASP A 331 1.25 42.35 12.82
CA ASP A 331 1.65 43.49 13.66
C ASP A 331 2.93 43.16 14.44
N PRO A 332 4.05 43.86 14.18
CA PRO A 332 5.33 43.61 14.82
C PRO A 332 5.56 44.57 16.00
N ASN A 333 4.67 44.66 17.00
CA ASN A 333 5.05 45.25 18.30
C ASN A 333 3.99 45.09 19.41
N VAL A 334 4.06 44.04 20.24
CA VAL A 334 3.45 44.07 21.59
C VAL A 334 4.29 43.26 22.59
N GLY A 335 4.95 43.99 23.50
CA GLY A 335 5.05 43.70 24.94
C GLY A 335 5.78 42.44 25.41
N GLU A 336 7.04 42.60 25.84
CA GLU A 336 7.62 41.75 26.87
C GLU A 336 6.79 41.85 28.17
N GLY A 337 6.20 40.74 28.60
CA GLY A 337 5.62 40.62 29.93
C GLY A 337 4.28 39.88 29.96
N GLU A 338 4.33 38.56 29.81
CA GLU A 338 3.66 37.56 30.67
C GLU A 338 3.86 36.16 30.05
N TYR A 339 5.13 35.78 30.00
CA TYR A 339 5.55 34.41 29.75
C TYR A 339 5.52 33.68 31.09
N TYR A 340 4.48 32.89 31.37
CA TYR A 340 4.53 31.56 32.02
C TYR A 340 3.10 30.98 32.11
N ASN A 341 2.95 29.73 31.66
CA ASN A 341 1.84 28.77 31.87
C ASN A 341 0.74 28.64 30.80
N ASN A 342 1.08 28.73 29.51
CA ASN A 342 0.38 27.99 28.44
C ASN A 342 1.38 27.24 27.53
N ALA A 343 2.52 26.84 28.09
CA ALA A 343 3.52 26.00 27.42
C ALA A 343 3.23 24.49 27.57
N ASP A 344 2.26 24.12 28.41
CA ASP A 344 2.04 22.72 28.83
C ASP A 344 0.92 22.01 28.03
N ARG A 345 0.35 22.67 27.02
CA ARG A 345 -0.62 22.07 26.09
C ARG A 345 -0.32 22.43 24.64
N ARG A 346 0.96 22.44 24.23
CA ARG A 346 1.22 22.03 22.84
C ARG A 346 0.74 20.58 22.78
N SER A 347 -0.26 20.30 21.95
CA SER A 347 -0.71 18.92 21.75
C SER A 347 0.52 18.14 21.32
N ARG A 348 0.93 17.10 22.06
CA ARG A 348 2.17 16.36 21.81
C ARG A 348 2.25 15.89 20.35
N ILE A 349 1.11 15.55 19.77
CA ILE A 349 0.96 15.26 18.34
C ILE A 349 1.49 16.37 17.42
N GLU A 350 1.30 17.65 17.75
CA GLU A 350 1.81 18.77 16.95
C GLU A 350 3.33 18.87 17.04
N ASP A 351 3.91 18.63 18.22
CA ASP A 351 5.37 18.57 18.36
C ASP A 351 5.96 17.41 17.53
N LEU A 352 5.32 16.23 17.57
CA LEU A 352 5.73 15.06 16.76
C LEU A 352 5.56 15.29 15.27
N ARG A 353 4.51 15.98 14.85
CA ARG A 353 4.30 16.37 13.44
C ARG A 353 5.37 17.32 12.95
N VAL A 354 5.82 18.24 13.79
CA VAL A 354 6.92 19.16 13.45
C VAL A 354 8.26 18.42 13.40
N GLU A 355 8.54 17.54 14.35
CA GLU A 355 9.80 16.78 14.42
C GLU A 355 9.91 15.76 13.27
N LEU A 356 8.80 15.14 12.87
CA LEU A 356 8.71 14.15 11.80
C LEU A 356 8.21 14.72 10.46
N ALA A 357 8.21 16.05 10.30
CA ALA A 357 7.65 16.73 9.14
C ALA A 357 8.26 16.24 7.82
N SER A 358 9.59 16.05 7.78
CA SER A 358 10.29 15.60 6.57
C SER A 358 9.88 14.21 6.11
N GLN A 359 9.60 13.30 7.05
CA GLN A 359 9.21 11.93 6.76
C GLN A 359 7.73 11.84 6.39
N ILE A 360 6.90 12.74 6.94
CA ILE A 360 5.49 12.90 6.55
C ILE A 360 5.38 13.45 5.13
N GLU A 361 6.16 14.49 4.79
CA GLU A 361 6.19 15.06 3.43
C GLU A 361 6.71 14.05 2.40
N ALA A 362 7.68 13.20 2.79
CA ALA A 362 8.16 12.09 1.97
C ALA A 362 7.16 10.91 1.86
N GLY A 363 6.00 10.98 2.52
CA GLY A 363 4.97 9.93 2.49
C GLY A 363 5.38 8.62 3.17
N SER A 364 6.46 8.64 3.97
CA SER A 364 7.02 7.42 4.60
C SER A 364 6.30 7.05 5.90
N LEU A 365 5.66 8.02 6.58
CA LEU A 365 4.91 7.81 7.80
C LEU A 365 3.71 8.76 7.92
N THR A 366 2.72 8.37 8.74
CA THR A 366 1.60 9.21 9.13
C THR A 366 1.46 9.25 10.66
N VAL A 367 0.96 10.37 11.19
CA VAL A 367 0.77 10.57 12.64
C VAL A 367 -0.67 11.00 12.90
N GLU A 368 -1.40 10.15 13.61
CA GLU A 368 -2.80 10.34 13.96
C GLU A 368 -3.03 10.17 15.46
N LYS A 369 -4.06 10.83 15.98
CA LYS A 369 -4.50 10.66 17.37
C LYS A 369 -5.72 9.75 17.42
N GLN A 370 -5.63 8.68 18.19
CA GLN A 370 -6.71 7.73 18.43
C GLN A 370 -7.01 7.66 19.93
N GLY A 371 -8.00 8.43 20.39
CA GLY A 371 -8.31 8.56 21.81
C GLY A 371 -7.17 9.23 22.57
N ASP A 372 -6.64 8.54 23.59
CA ASP A 372 -5.51 8.98 24.42
C ASP A 372 -4.14 8.49 23.89
N LEU A 373 -4.13 7.83 22.72
CA LEU A 373 -2.92 7.31 22.08
C LEU A 373 -2.61 8.11 20.81
N ILE A 374 -1.34 8.41 20.61
CA ILE A 374 -0.79 8.86 19.33
C ILE A 374 -0.30 7.62 18.59
N VAL A 375 -0.79 7.43 17.37
CA VAL A 375 -0.44 6.32 16.48
C VAL A 375 0.43 6.85 15.36
N ILE A 376 1.67 6.38 15.32
CA ILE A 376 2.61 6.63 14.23
C ILE A 376 2.55 5.40 13.33
N SER A 377 1.97 5.54 12.14
CA SER A 377 1.85 4.45 11.17
C SER A 377 2.93 4.58 10.11
N ILE A 378 3.68 3.51 9.92
CA ILE A 378 4.79 3.42 8.98
C ILE A 378 4.42 2.38 7.92
N ALA A 379 4.46 2.77 6.65
CA ALA A 379 4.30 1.82 5.56
C ALA A 379 5.43 0.78 5.61
N SER A 380 5.10 -0.51 5.60
CA SER A 380 6.10 -1.58 5.67
C SER A 380 6.82 -1.82 4.33
N GLN A 381 6.36 -1.20 3.24
CA GLN A 381 6.92 -1.40 1.90
C GLN A 381 8.30 -0.71 1.81
N GLY A 382 9.35 -1.51 1.54
CA GLY A 382 10.73 -1.02 1.53
C GLY A 382 11.38 -0.89 2.92
N SER A 383 10.66 -1.20 4.00
CA SER A 383 11.20 -1.22 5.38
C SER A 383 11.92 -2.52 5.72
N PHE A 384 11.50 -3.61 5.09
CA PHE A 384 12.01 -4.96 5.31
C PHE A 384 12.20 -5.66 3.97
N GLU A 385 13.18 -6.56 3.91
CA GLU A 385 13.32 -7.49 2.80
C GLU A 385 12.04 -8.36 2.66
N SER A 386 11.69 -8.72 1.42
CA SER A 386 10.48 -9.49 1.14
C SER A 386 10.48 -10.84 1.87
N GLY A 387 9.43 -11.13 2.63
CA GLY A 387 9.33 -12.36 3.44
C GLY A 387 10.28 -12.43 4.64
N SER A 388 11.00 -11.34 4.95
CA SER A 388 11.96 -11.23 6.05
C SER A 388 11.51 -10.22 7.12
N ALA A 389 12.15 -10.31 8.29
CA ALA A 389 12.05 -9.35 9.38
C ALA A 389 13.35 -8.53 9.56
N GLU A 390 14.30 -8.66 8.64
CA GLU A 390 15.52 -7.86 8.61
C GLU A 390 15.21 -6.44 8.14
N LEU A 391 15.81 -5.44 8.78
CA LEU A 391 15.57 -4.02 8.50
C LEU A 391 16.42 -3.53 7.33
N GLU A 392 15.82 -2.81 6.40
CA GLU A 392 16.52 -2.18 5.27
C GLU A 392 17.28 -0.90 5.68
N GLN A 393 18.39 -0.59 5.03
CA GLN A 393 19.26 0.54 5.41
C GLN A 393 18.55 1.90 5.38
N GLN A 394 17.68 2.12 4.38
CA GLN A 394 16.87 3.35 4.25
C GLN A 394 15.86 3.50 5.38
N PHE A 395 15.48 2.40 6.02
CA PHE A 395 14.51 2.42 7.11
C PHE A 395 15.18 2.74 8.45
N LEU A 396 16.47 2.43 8.60
CA LEU A 396 17.22 2.71 9.83
C LEU A 396 17.31 4.21 10.13
N SER A 397 17.43 5.08 9.13
CA SER A 397 17.41 6.53 9.33
C SER A 397 16.05 7.00 9.84
N ASN A 398 14.97 6.52 9.22
CA ASN A 398 13.60 6.87 9.63
C ASN A 398 13.31 6.41 11.06
N LEU A 399 13.74 5.19 11.42
CA LEU A 399 13.61 4.69 12.78
C LEU A 399 14.43 5.49 13.79
N SER A 400 15.62 6.01 13.41
CA SER A 400 16.42 6.86 14.30
C SER A 400 15.69 8.17 14.65
N ASP A 401 15.05 8.78 13.66
CA ASP A 401 14.31 10.04 13.85
C ASP A 401 13.04 9.80 14.68
N ILE A 402 12.28 8.76 14.35
CA ILE A 402 11.08 8.35 15.11
C ILE A 402 11.45 8.01 16.55
N GLY A 403 12.52 7.24 16.74
CA GLY A 403 12.96 6.85 18.08
C GLY A 403 13.43 8.04 18.91
N SER A 404 14.03 9.06 18.30
CA SER A 404 14.41 10.31 18.98
C SER A 404 13.18 11.07 19.44
N ALA A 405 12.19 11.24 18.55
CA ALA A 405 10.92 11.89 18.84
C ALA A 405 10.14 11.18 19.96
N VAL A 406 10.04 9.85 19.86
CA VAL A 406 9.34 8.98 20.81
C VAL A 406 10.07 8.84 22.15
N SER A 407 11.40 9.01 22.19
CA SER A 407 12.16 8.91 23.45
C SER A 407 11.71 9.92 24.52
N SER A 408 11.23 11.07 24.06
CA SER A 408 10.73 12.18 24.89
C SER A 408 9.32 11.96 25.42
N ALA A 409 8.58 10.98 24.87
CA ALA A 409 7.21 10.68 25.26
C ALA A 409 7.17 9.93 26.61
N PRO A 410 6.24 10.30 27.52
CA PRO A 410 6.01 9.53 28.73
C PRO A 410 5.31 8.20 28.43
N GLY A 411 5.44 7.21 29.32
CA GLY A 411 4.65 5.97 29.26
C GLY A 411 5.22 4.85 28.39
N ASN A 412 4.36 3.86 28.11
CA ASN A 412 4.71 2.65 27.37
C ASN A 412 4.60 2.89 25.86
N ILE A 413 5.56 2.35 25.12
CA ILE A 413 5.64 2.39 23.66
C ILE A 413 5.25 1.01 23.16
N ARG A 414 4.12 0.91 22.45
CA ARG A 414 3.68 -0.33 21.85
C ARG A 414 3.96 -0.34 20.36
N ILE A 415 4.66 -1.37 19.89
CA ILE A 415 5.03 -1.57 18.50
C ILE A 415 4.19 -2.74 17.97
N GLU A 416 3.37 -2.47 16.97
CA GLU A 416 2.41 -3.40 16.41
C GLU A 416 2.76 -3.70 14.94
N GLY A 417 2.87 -4.98 14.61
CA GLY A 417 3.11 -5.44 13.24
C GLY A 417 1.82 -5.90 12.57
N HIS A 418 1.61 -5.45 11.32
CA HIS A 418 0.46 -5.83 10.50
C HIS A 418 0.91 -6.33 9.12
N THR A 419 0.18 -7.30 8.58
CA THR A 419 0.39 -7.84 7.24
C THR A 419 -0.90 -7.72 6.43
N ASP A 420 -0.80 -7.94 5.12
CA ASP A 420 -1.97 -8.25 4.31
C ASP A 420 -2.40 -9.71 4.54
N ASN A 421 -3.44 -10.12 3.82
CA ASN A 421 -3.94 -11.49 3.84
C ASN A 421 -3.24 -12.42 2.84
N VAL A 422 -2.13 -12.00 2.22
CA VAL A 422 -1.41 -12.84 1.25
C VAL A 422 -0.52 -13.79 2.05
N PRO A 423 -0.69 -15.11 1.92
CA PRO A 423 0.17 -16.05 2.63
C PRO A 423 1.61 -15.93 2.17
N ILE A 424 2.55 -15.99 3.12
CA ILE A 424 3.99 -15.99 2.84
C ILE A 424 4.32 -17.34 2.20
N VAL A 425 4.79 -17.32 0.95
CA VAL A 425 5.10 -18.54 0.17
C VAL A 425 6.60 -18.84 0.14
N TRP A 426 7.44 -17.84 0.40
CA TRP A 426 8.90 -17.89 0.26
C TRP A 426 9.60 -17.39 1.52
N SER A 427 9.35 -18.04 2.65
CA SER A 427 10.14 -17.83 3.87
C SER A 427 10.50 -19.17 4.48
N ASP A 428 11.80 -19.43 4.63
CA ASP A 428 12.29 -20.61 5.35
C ASP A 428 12.14 -20.45 6.88
N ARG A 429 11.91 -19.23 7.36
CA ARG A 429 11.94 -18.86 8.77
C ARG A 429 10.56 -18.64 9.38
N PHE A 430 9.59 -18.13 8.63
CA PHE A 430 8.27 -17.77 9.16
C PHE A 430 7.18 -18.62 8.54
N GLU A 431 6.38 -19.29 9.37
CA GLU A 431 5.33 -20.20 8.92
C GLU A 431 4.02 -19.46 8.60
N SER A 432 3.85 -18.24 9.13
CA SER A 432 2.60 -17.47 8.97
C SER A 432 2.81 -15.96 9.05
N ASN A 433 1.82 -15.23 8.53
CA ASN A 433 1.71 -13.77 8.66
C ASN A 433 1.71 -13.30 10.11
N TRP A 434 1.14 -14.08 11.02
CA TRP A 434 1.16 -13.77 12.44
C TRP A 434 2.59 -13.72 12.98
N GLU A 435 3.39 -14.74 12.66
CA GLU A 435 4.80 -14.83 13.07
C GLU A 435 5.67 -13.75 12.42
N LEU A 436 5.50 -13.52 11.12
CA LEU A 436 6.22 -12.46 10.41
C LEU A 436 5.94 -11.08 11.01
N SER A 437 4.67 -10.79 11.31
CA SER A 437 4.27 -9.50 11.89
C SER A 437 4.88 -9.27 13.27
N ALA A 438 4.87 -10.30 14.13
CA ALA A 438 5.49 -10.24 15.46
C ALA A 438 7.01 -10.09 15.35
N ALA A 439 7.65 -10.81 14.43
CA ALA A 439 9.09 -10.74 14.22
C ALA A 439 9.52 -9.35 13.70
N ARG A 440 8.78 -8.76 12.77
CA ARG A 440 9.06 -7.40 12.26
C ARG A 440 8.93 -6.34 13.35
N ALA A 441 7.87 -6.41 14.16
CA ALA A 441 7.70 -5.52 15.29
C ALA A 441 8.82 -5.70 16.34
N ALA A 442 9.29 -6.93 16.55
CA ALA A 442 10.44 -7.22 17.42
C ALA A 442 11.76 -6.67 16.87
N SER A 443 11.99 -6.71 15.55
CA SER A 443 13.18 -6.10 14.94
C SER A 443 13.23 -4.59 15.15
N VAL A 444 12.08 -3.91 15.02
CA VAL A 444 11.98 -2.47 15.32
C VAL A 444 12.25 -2.19 16.80
N ALA A 445 11.70 -3.00 17.70
CA ALA A 445 11.97 -2.90 19.14
C ALA A 445 13.46 -3.09 19.46
N ALA A 446 14.10 -4.10 18.85
CA ALA A 446 15.52 -4.37 19.03
C ALA A 446 16.39 -3.21 18.52
N PHE A 447 15.99 -2.57 17.41
CA PHE A 447 16.67 -1.37 16.91
C PHE A 447 16.55 -0.20 17.89
N PHE A 448 15.38 0.02 18.49
CA PHE A 448 15.21 1.06 19.51
C PHE A 448 16.01 0.79 20.78
N GLU A 449 16.15 -0.48 21.19
CA GLU A 449 17.02 -0.85 22.30
C GLU A 449 18.51 -0.61 21.98
N SER A 450 18.96 -0.92 20.77
CA SER A 450 20.38 -0.83 20.40
C SER A 450 20.84 0.59 20.10
N SER A 451 20.00 1.38 19.45
CA SER A 451 20.38 2.65 18.83
C SER A 451 20.00 3.87 19.67
N LEU A 452 18.99 3.73 20.53
CA LEU A 452 18.38 4.85 21.23
C LEU A 452 18.29 4.53 22.73
N THR A 453 18.40 5.56 23.58
CA THR A 453 18.31 5.41 25.04
C THR A 453 16.85 5.21 25.50
N ILE A 454 16.08 4.37 24.82
CA ILE A 454 14.72 4.00 25.24
C ILE A 454 14.84 2.87 26.24
N ASP A 455 14.26 3.05 27.43
CA ASP A 455 14.24 2.02 28.46
C ASP A 455 13.48 0.78 27.95
N PRO A 456 14.12 -0.41 27.88
CA PRO A 456 13.49 -1.63 27.39
C PRO A 456 12.22 -2.02 28.15
N THR A 457 12.08 -1.59 29.41
CA THR A 457 10.89 -1.87 30.22
C THR A 457 9.64 -1.12 29.74
N ARG A 458 9.81 -0.11 28.87
CA ARG A 458 8.70 0.64 28.27
C ARG A 458 8.23 0.08 26.94
N ILE A 459 8.96 -0.86 26.34
CA ILE A 459 8.66 -1.35 24.99
C ILE A 459 7.79 -2.60 25.07
N GLU A 460 6.64 -2.54 24.39
CA GLU A 460 5.73 -3.67 24.17
C GLU A 460 5.69 -4.01 22.69
N VAL A 461 5.70 -5.31 22.35
CA VAL A 461 5.66 -5.79 20.96
C VAL A 461 4.43 -6.66 20.77
N ALA A 462 3.68 -6.43 19.70
CA ALA A 462 2.53 -7.24 19.31
C ALA A 462 2.53 -7.51 17.80
N GLY A 463 2.20 -8.74 17.41
CA GLY A 463 1.95 -9.11 16.02
C GLY A 463 0.49 -9.43 15.80
N PHE A 464 -0.16 -8.70 14.89
CA PHE A 464 -1.58 -8.90 14.55
C PHE A 464 -1.79 -9.66 13.24
N GLY A 465 -0.74 -9.83 12.44
CA GLY A 465 -0.84 -10.39 11.09
C GLY A 465 -1.92 -9.66 10.28
N GLU A 466 -2.84 -10.42 9.70
CA GLU A 466 -3.93 -9.92 8.85
C GLU A 466 -5.22 -9.57 9.61
N THR A 467 -5.26 -9.73 10.94
CA THR A 467 -6.51 -9.68 11.74
C THR A 467 -7.07 -8.27 11.95
N VAL A 468 -6.25 -7.24 11.78
CA VAL A 468 -6.63 -5.82 11.94
C VAL A 468 -6.29 -5.05 10.66
N PRO A 469 -7.04 -5.26 9.57
CA PRO A 469 -6.87 -4.50 8.33
C PRO A 469 -7.44 -3.09 8.49
N ILE A 470 -6.74 -2.09 7.96
CA ILE A 470 -7.22 -0.70 7.85
C ILE A 470 -7.86 -0.40 6.50
N ASP A 471 -7.61 -1.25 5.51
CA ASP A 471 -8.11 -1.11 4.14
C ASP A 471 -8.45 -2.49 3.56
N SER A 472 -9.12 -2.51 2.40
CA SER A 472 -9.55 -3.75 1.74
C SER A 472 -8.34 -4.57 1.27
N ASN A 473 -8.30 -5.83 1.71
CA ASN A 473 -7.32 -6.81 1.23
C ASN A 473 -7.55 -7.26 -0.23
N ASP A 474 -8.67 -6.90 -0.84
CA ASP A 474 -8.99 -7.29 -2.22
C ASP A 474 -8.16 -6.47 -3.23
N THR A 475 -7.79 -5.24 -2.88
CA THR A 475 -7.01 -4.35 -3.76
C THR A 475 -5.53 -4.37 -3.42
N ALA A 476 -4.65 -4.20 -4.42
CA ALA A 476 -3.20 -4.12 -4.19
C ALA A 476 -2.83 -2.93 -3.28
N LEU A 477 -3.52 -1.81 -3.48
CA LEU A 477 -3.39 -0.62 -2.64
C LEU A 477 -3.73 -0.93 -1.17
N GLY A 478 -4.92 -1.48 -0.93
CA GLY A 478 -5.35 -1.75 0.44
C GLY A 478 -4.49 -2.80 1.13
N ARG A 479 -3.98 -3.80 0.39
CA ARG A 479 -2.94 -4.69 0.91
C ARG A 479 -1.65 -3.95 1.28
N SER A 480 -1.22 -2.98 0.48
CA SER A 480 -0.04 -2.16 0.83
C SER A 480 -0.25 -1.35 2.10
N ASN A 481 -1.42 -0.74 2.24
CA ASN A 481 -1.80 -0.02 3.47
C ASN A 481 -1.88 -0.96 4.67
N ASN A 482 -2.37 -2.19 4.49
CA ASN A 482 -2.44 -3.19 5.56
C ASN A 482 -1.05 -3.68 6.01
N ARG A 483 -0.07 -3.72 5.11
CA ARG A 483 1.34 -4.01 5.46
C ARG A 483 1.99 -2.77 6.08
N ARG A 484 1.93 -2.68 7.40
CA ARG A 484 2.44 -1.52 8.15
C ARG A 484 2.96 -1.91 9.53
N ILE A 485 3.74 -1.01 10.11
CA ILE A 485 4.13 -1.04 11.52
C ILE A 485 3.50 0.18 12.19
N GLU A 486 2.79 -0.03 13.29
CA GLU A 486 2.24 1.05 14.11
C GLU A 486 3.05 1.17 15.40
N ILE A 487 3.42 2.41 15.76
CA ILE A 487 4.03 2.74 17.05
C ILE A 487 3.03 3.58 17.82
N LYS A 488 2.54 3.05 18.94
CA LYS A 488 1.53 3.66 19.79
C LYS A 488 2.17 4.16 21.06
N ILE A 489 1.96 5.44 21.36
CA ILE A 489 2.43 6.12 22.57
C ILE A 489 1.27 6.89 23.19
N PRO A 490 1.25 7.13 24.49
CA PRO A 490 0.24 8.01 25.09
C PRO A 490 0.50 9.48 24.71
N ASP A 491 -0.57 10.26 24.54
CA ASP A 491 -0.52 11.71 24.25
C ASP A 491 -0.02 12.55 25.43
#